data_AF-S3JXP1-F1
#
_entry.id   AF-S3JXP1-F1
#
_cell.length_a   1.000
_cell.length_b   1.000
_cell.length_c   1.000
_cell.angle_alpha   90.00
_cell.angle_beta   90.00
_cell.angle_gamma   90.00
#
_symmetry.space_group_name_H-M   'P 1'
#
loop_
_entity.id
_entity.type
_entity.pdbx_description
1 polymer ?
#
loop_
_entity_poly.entity_id
_entity_poly.type
_entity_poly.pdbx_seq_one_letter_code
_entity_poly.pdbx_strand_id
1 'polypeptide(L)'
;MKKQQIRKPFLFKITNRAVLFLFFLSLAIFFFYTAGNVQEFSDESQKLLLNIVRVLTAATAVFIFAGIVQLIVYLVTTEKRGLAAFVFLYVLFLIVSIVLFLFANGTLFAAK
;
A
#
# COMPACT_ATOMS: atom_id res chain seq x y z
N MET A 1 7.71 38.88 4.30
CA MET A 1 7.91 37.64 5.10
C MET A 1 8.22 36.47 4.15
N LYS A 2 9.43 35.90 4.18
CA LYS A 2 9.73 34.68 3.41
C LYS A 2 8.87 33.53 3.99
N LYS A 3 7.94 32.99 3.20
CA LYS A 3 7.26 31.72 3.53
C LYS A 3 8.37 30.68 3.73
N GLN A 4 8.70 30.33 4.97
CA GLN A 4 9.57 29.20 5.24
C GLN A 4 8.87 27.97 4.65
N GLN A 5 9.41 27.44 3.56
CA GLN A 5 8.97 26.18 2.99
C GLN A 5 9.28 25.12 4.04
N ILE A 6 8.26 24.71 4.81
CA ILE A 6 8.40 23.62 5.75
C ILE A 6 8.79 22.38 4.95
N ARG A 7 10.06 21.98 5.06
CA ARG A 7 10.56 20.77 4.43
C ARG A 7 9.88 19.59 5.13
N LYS A 8 9.13 18.79 4.38
CA LYS A 8 8.54 17.55 4.90
C LYS A 8 9.63 16.72 5.59
N PRO A 9 9.37 16.18 6.80
CA PRO A 9 10.33 15.33 7.50
C PRO A 9 10.83 14.21 6.60
N PHE A 10 12.11 13.85 6.73
CA PHE A 10 12.74 12.82 5.91
C PHE A 10 11.97 11.48 5.99
N LEU A 11 11.61 11.07 7.21
CA LEU A 11 10.81 9.86 7.46
C LEU A 11 9.45 9.88 6.77
N PHE A 12 8.79 11.05 6.73
CA PHE A 12 7.51 11.21 6.02
C PHE A 12 7.67 11.02 4.51
N LYS A 13 8.78 11.48 3.93
CA LYS A 13 9.06 11.26 2.50
C LYS A 13 9.32 9.79 2.19
N ILE A 14 10.09 9.11 3.04
CA ILE A 14 10.38 7.67 2.87
C ILE A 14 9.11 6.85 2.99
N THR A 15 8.32 7.08 4.05
CA THR A 15 7.09 6.32 4.31
C THR A 15 6.12 6.46 3.14
N ASN A 16 5.92 7.67 2.63
CA ASN A 16 5.07 7.87 1.43
C ASN A 16 5.60 7.16 0.19
N ARG A 17 6.91 7.19 -0.05
CA ARG A 17 7.51 6.48 -1.19
C ARG A 17 7.36 4.98 -1.05
N ALA A 18 7.55 4.44 0.15
CA ALA A 18 7.36 3.03 0.45
C ALA A 18 5.91 2.59 0.24
N VAL A 19 4.93 3.34 0.79
CA VAL A 19 3.50 3.07 0.58
C VAL A 19 3.17 3.05 -0.91
N LEU A 20 3.57 4.08 -1.66
CA LEU A 20 3.29 4.15 -3.10
C LEU A 20 3.95 2.99 -3.86
N PHE A 21 5.23 2.73 -3.59
CA PHE A 21 5.96 1.66 -4.24
C PHE A 21 5.34 0.29 -3.98
N LEU A 22 5.09 -0.05 -2.71
CA LEU A 22 4.50 -1.34 -2.33
C LEU A 22 3.08 -1.48 -2.88
N PHE A 23 2.29 -0.42 -2.86
CA PHE A 23 0.94 -0.41 -3.41
C PHE A 23 0.94 -0.69 -4.91
N PHE A 24 1.68 0.09 -5.71
CA PHE A 24 1.73 -0.10 -7.15
C PHE A 24 2.41 -1.42 -7.55
N LEU A 25 3.41 -1.86 -6.80
CA LEU A 25 4.00 -3.18 -7.00
C LEU A 25 2.96 -4.28 -6.75
N SER A 26 2.17 -4.19 -5.66
CA SER A 26 1.12 -5.16 -5.38
C SER A 26 0.07 -5.24 -6.50
N LEU A 27 -0.32 -4.09 -7.08
CA LEU A 27 -1.22 -4.03 -8.22
C LEU A 27 -0.61 -4.65 -9.48
N ALA A 28 0.65 -4.36 -9.77
CA ALA A 28 1.35 -4.93 -10.92
C ALA A 28 1.43 -6.47 -10.82
N ILE A 29 1.80 -7.01 -9.65
CA ILE A 29 1.84 -8.45 -9.43
C ILE A 29 0.43 -9.07 -9.51
N PHE A 30 -0.59 -8.38 -8.99
CA PHE A 30 -1.98 -8.85 -9.12
C PHE A 30 -2.47 -8.88 -10.58
N PHE A 31 -2.05 -7.92 -11.41
CA PHE A 31 -2.34 -7.96 -12.84
C PHE A 31 -1.58 -9.08 -13.55
N PHE A 32 -0.34 -9.38 -13.16
CA PHE A 32 0.38 -10.56 -13.67
C PHE A 32 -0.27 -11.87 -13.26
N TYR A 33 -0.80 -11.97 -12.04
CA TYR A 33 -1.63 -13.11 -11.64
C TYR A 33 -2.83 -13.26 -12.58
N THR A 34 -3.60 -12.19 -12.77
CA THR A 34 -4.80 -12.21 -13.63
C THR A 34 -4.45 -12.57 -15.07
N ALA A 35 -3.42 -11.95 -15.64
CA ALA A 35 -2.97 -12.21 -17.01
C ALA A 35 -2.43 -13.64 -17.17
N GLY A 36 -1.62 -14.11 -16.22
CA GLY A 36 -1.10 -15.47 -16.23
C GLY A 36 -2.22 -16.50 -16.07
N ASN A 37 -3.29 -16.20 -15.33
CA ASN A 37 -4.44 -17.08 -15.19
C ASN A 37 -5.22 -17.20 -16.51
N VAL A 38 -5.36 -16.09 -17.26
CA VAL A 38 -5.94 -16.12 -18.62
C VAL A 38 -5.05 -16.87 -19.62
N GLN A 39 -3.74 -16.83 -19.44
CA GLN A 39 -2.76 -17.54 -20.26
C GLN A 39 -2.47 -18.97 -19.76
N GLU A 40 -3.24 -19.49 -18.80
CA GLU A 40 -3.13 -20.85 -18.27
C GLU A 40 -1.71 -21.20 -17.76
N PHE A 41 -1.05 -20.22 -17.12
CA PHE A 41 0.22 -20.49 -16.44
C PHE A 41 0.04 -21.52 -15.32
N SER A 42 1.09 -22.29 -15.07
CA SER A 42 1.10 -23.31 -14.00
C SER A 42 0.59 -22.80 -12.66
N ASP A 43 -0.13 -23.67 -11.94
CA ASP A 43 -0.69 -23.39 -10.62
C ASP A 43 0.37 -22.92 -9.62
N GLU A 44 1.57 -23.52 -9.66
CA GLU A 44 2.67 -23.13 -8.77
C GLU A 44 3.13 -21.68 -9.01
N SER A 45 3.16 -21.24 -10.27
CA SER A 45 3.45 -19.84 -10.62
C SER A 45 2.35 -18.92 -10.10
N GLN A 46 1.08 -19.32 -10.24
CA GLN A 46 -0.06 -18.54 -9.75
C GLN A 46 -0.06 -18.42 -8.22
N LYS A 47 0.20 -19.53 -7.51
CA LYS A 47 0.34 -19.56 -6.05
C LYS A 47 1.50 -18.68 -5.57
N LEU A 48 2.61 -18.66 -6.30
CA LEU A 48 3.73 -17.77 -6.00
C LEU A 48 3.31 -16.29 -6.11
N LEU A 49 2.65 -15.91 -7.20
CA LEU A 49 2.18 -14.53 -7.40
C LEU A 49 1.18 -14.10 -6.31
N LEU A 50 0.23 -14.95 -5.95
CA LEU A 50 -0.71 -14.68 -4.85
C LEU A 50 -0.01 -14.54 -3.49
N ASN A 51 1.00 -15.37 -3.21
CA ASN A 51 1.80 -15.24 -1.98
C ASN A 51 2.57 -13.90 -1.94
N ILE A 52 3.11 -13.46 -3.07
CA ILE A 52 3.77 -12.15 -3.19
C ILE A 52 2.76 -11.03 -2.94
N VAL A 53 1.57 -11.06 -3.57
CA VAL A 53 0.50 -10.06 -3.33
C VAL A 53 0.12 -10.04 -1.84
N ARG A 54 -0.03 -11.19 -1.21
CA ARG A 54 -0.35 -11.31 0.23
C ARG A 54 0.70 -10.60 1.10
N VAL A 55 1.99 -10.84 0.85
CA VAL A 55 3.07 -10.21 1.62
C VAL A 55 3.14 -8.71 1.36
N LEU A 56 3.04 -8.28 0.10
CA LEU A 56 3.13 -6.87 -0.27
C LEU A 56 1.96 -6.05 0.29
N THR A 57 0.74 -6.57 0.24
CA THR A 57 -0.45 -5.89 0.77
C THR A 57 -0.42 -5.80 2.29
N ALA A 58 0.07 -6.84 2.98
CA ALA A 58 0.31 -6.78 4.42
C ALA A 58 1.38 -5.73 4.79
N ALA A 59 2.51 -5.72 4.08
CA ALA A 59 3.57 -4.72 4.30
C ALA A 59 3.06 -3.30 4.01
N THR A 60 2.25 -3.12 2.96
CA THR A 60 1.62 -1.84 2.62
C THR A 60 0.75 -1.34 3.77
N ALA A 61 -0.07 -2.20 4.39
CA ALA A 61 -0.88 -1.84 5.55
C ALA A 61 -0.04 -1.36 6.74
N VAL A 62 1.09 -2.03 7.03
CA VAL A 62 2.03 -1.61 8.08
C VAL A 62 2.61 -0.23 7.81
N PHE A 63 3.04 0.04 6.57
CA PHE A 63 3.57 1.37 6.21
C PHE A 63 2.49 2.45 6.20
N ILE A 64 1.25 2.13 5.83
CA ILE A 64 0.13 3.06 5.94
C ILE A 64 -0.10 3.42 7.41
N PHE A 65 -0.10 2.44 8.31
CA PHE A 65 -0.24 2.69 9.75
C PHE A 65 0.88 3.62 10.27
N ALA A 66 2.14 3.34 9.91
CA ALA A 66 3.27 4.21 10.24
C ALA A 66 3.10 5.63 9.66
N GLY A 67 2.57 5.75 8.44
CA GLY A 67 2.28 7.03 7.80
C GLY A 67 1.19 7.82 8.54
N ILE A 68 0.11 7.15 8.99
CA ILE A 68 -0.96 7.77 9.77
C ILE A 68 -0.41 8.32 11.08
N VAL A 69 0.42 7.55 11.80
CA VAL A 69 1.08 8.01 13.03
C VAL A 69 1.92 9.26 12.77
N GLN A 70 2.75 9.26 11.72
CA GLN A 70 3.56 10.43 11.34
C GLN A 70 2.70 11.64 11.00
N LEU A 71 1.55 11.42 10.35
CA LEU A 71 0.63 12.49 9.98
C LEU A 71 -0.10 13.07 11.19
N ILE A 72 -0.49 12.25 12.17
CA ILE A 72 -1.05 12.71 13.45
C ILE A 72 -0.02 13.56 14.20
N VAL A 73 1.21 13.08 14.35
CA VAL A 73 2.30 13.83 15.00
C VAL A 73 2.49 15.19 14.32
N TYR A 74 2.53 15.21 12.98
CA TYR A 74 2.74 16.44 12.24
C TYR A 74 1.53 17.40 12.28
N LEU A 75 0.30 16.89 12.37
CA LEU A 75 -0.90 17.72 12.56
C LEU A 75 -0.85 18.45 13.91
N VAL A 76 -0.50 17.72 14.98
CA VAL A 76 -0.38 18.27 16.34
C VAL A 76 0.72 19.33 16.42
N THR A 77 1.84 19.14 15.72
CA THR A 77 2.99 20.07 15.83
C THR A 77 2.90 21.29 14.91
N THR A 78 2.06 21.30 13.88
CA THR A 78 2.20 22.27 12.77
C THR A 78 0.91 22.95 12.29
N GLU A 79 -0.27 22.58 12.81
CA GLU A 79 -1.60 23.18 12.52
C GLU A 79 -1.95 23.36 11.02
N LYS A 80 -1.37 22.56 10.11
CA LYS A 80 -1.60 22.71 8.67
C LYS A 80 -2.77 21.86 8.18
N ARG A 81 -3.86 22.54 7.78
CA ARG A 81 -5.08 21.94 7.20
C ARG A 81 -4.89 21.23 5.85
N GLY A 82 -3.77 21.43 5.16
CA GLY A 82 -3.48 20.83 3.84
C GLY A 82 -3.14 19.33 3.84
N LEU A 83 -3.36 18.61 4.95
CA LEU A 83 -3.00 17.20 5.13
C LEU A 83 -4.16 16.23 4.92
N ALA A 84 -5.39 16.73 4.81
CA ALA A 84 -6.60 15.90 4.63
C ALA A 84 -6.54 15.02 3.37
N ALA A 85 -5.96 15.52 2.28
CA ALA A 85 -5.79 14.76 1.04
C ALA A 85 -4.89 13.51 1.23
N PHE A 86 -3.88 13.59 2.11
CA PHE A 86 -3.02 12.44 2.41
C PHE A 86 -3.75 11.38 3.22
N VAL A 87 -4.62 11.79 4.15
CA VAL A 87 -5.48 10.87 4.91
C VAL A 87 -6.39 10.10 3.97
N PHE A 88 -7.08 10.81 3.06
CA PHE A 88 -7.96 10.19 2.08
C PHE A 88 -7.23 9.13 1.24
N LEU A 89 -6.03 9.46 0.72
CA LEU A 89 -5.23 8.52 -0.05
C LEU A 89 -4.79 7.30 0.77
N TYR A 90 -4.40 7.49 2.04
CA TYR A 90 -4.04 6.37 2.91
C TYR A 90 -5.21 5.44 3.19
N VAL A 91 -6.40 5.99 3.44
CA VAL A 91 -7.62 5.20 3.63
C VAL A 91 -7.95 4.43 2.34
N LEU A 92 -7.88 5.08 1.18
CA LEU A 92 -8.11 4.43 -0.11
C LEU A 92 -7.14 3.27 -0.35
N PHE A 93 -5.83 3.51 -0.18
CA PHE A 93 -4.82 2.47 -0.36
C PHE A 93 -4.97 1.34 0.65
N LEU A 94 -5.39 1.64 1.88
CA LEU A 94 -5.65 0.63 2.90
C LEU A 94 -6.82 -0.27 2.50
N ILE A 95 -7.94 0.31 2.07
CA ILE A 95 -9.12 -0.45 1.61
C ILE A 95 -8.73 -1.38 0.47
N VAL A 96 -8.05 -0.86 -0.56
CA VAL A 96 -7.62 -1.67 -1.71
C VAL A 96 -6.65 -2.76 -1.27
N SER A 97 -5.70 -2.46 -0.37
CA SER A 97 -4.75 -3.45 0.15
C SER A 97 -5.46 -4.55 0.93
N ILE A 98 -6.48 -4.23 1.73
CA ILE A 98 -7.30 -5.21 2.46
C ILE A 98 -8.05 -6.10 1.48
N VAL A 99 -8.69 -5.54 0.45
CA VAL A 99 -9.41 -6.31 -0.57
C VAL A 99 -8.47 -7.29 -1.27
N LEU A 100 -7.30 -6.83 -1.71
CA LEU A 100 -6.29 -7.68 -2.35
C LEU A 100 -5.74 -8.75 -1.41
N PHE A 101 -5.51 -8.42 -0.14
CA PHE A 101 -5.05 -9.37 0.86
C PHE A 101 -6.07 -10.48 1.12
N LEU A 102 -7.35 -10.12 1.26
CA LEU A 102 -8.44 -11.08 1.47
C LEU A 102 -8.63 -11.95 0.23
N PHE A 103 -8.59 -11.36 -0.97
CA PHE A 103 -8.62 -12.10 -2.23
C PHE A 103 -7.47 -13.11 -2.30
N ALA A 104 -6.23 -12.68 -2.06
CA ALA A 104 -5.07 -13.56 -2.14
C ALA A 104 -5.15 -14.73 -1.14
N ASN A 105 -5.58 -14.47 0.10
CA ASN A 105 -5.77 -15.54 1.08
C ASN A 105 -6.94 -16.47 0.73
N GLY A 106 -8.06 -15.92 0.27
CA GLY A 106 -9.23 -16.72 -0.12
C GLY A 106 -8.90 -17.67 -1.27
N THR A 107 -8.25 -17.17 -2.32
CA THR A 107 -7.84 -17.98 -3.47
C THR A 107 -6.79 -19.01 -3.08
N LEU A 108 -5.78 -18.65 -2.26
CA LEU A 108 -4.79 -19.61 -1.77
C LEU A 108 -5.40 -20.69 -0.88
N PHE A 109 -6.43 -20.36 -0.10
CA PHE A 109 -7.15 -21.33 0.72
C PHE A 109 -7.99 -22.29 -0.12
N ALA A 110 -8.66 -21.79 -1.17
CA ALA A 110 -9.44 -22.60 -2.09
C ALA A 110 -8.60 -23.49 -3.02
N ALA A 111 -7.33 -23.11 -3.26
CA ALA A 111 -6.38 -23.85 -4.10
C ALA A 111 -5.52 -24.88 -3.33
N LYS A 112 -5.83 -25.12 -2.05
CA LYS A 112 -5.27 -26.22 -1.24
C LYS A 112 -6.09 -27.49 -1.44
#